data_AF-A0A095ULC3-F1
#
_entry.id   AF-A0A095ULC3-F1
#
_cell.length_a   1.000
_cell.length_b   1.000
_cell.length_c   1.000
_cell.angle_alpha   90.00
_cell.angle_beta   90.00
_cell.angle_gamma   90.00
#
_symmetry.space_group_name_H-M   'P 1'
#
loop_
_entity.id
_entity.type
_entity.pdbx_description
1 polymer ?
#
loop_
_entity_poly.entity_id
_entity_poly.type
_entity_poly.pdbx_seq_one_letter_code
_entity_poly.pdbx_strand_id
1 'polypeptide(L)'
;MGERKVNKPKVGDLVRVPRYMFGRLIEVRDFKLEEFHYCLGFFQSEAHKADGSFTPLCELIEPAPDAELKYWSHYGQYTDKKIQTYEIISSH
;
A
#
# COMPACT_ATOMS: atom_id res chain seq x y z
N MET A 1 23.55 -2.21 -10.18
CA MET A 1 22.25 -2.02 -9.49
C MET A 1 21.29 -3.00 -10.11
N GLY A 2 20.94 -4.09 -9.40
CA GLY A 2 20.03 -5.10 -9.94
C GLY A 2 18.62 -4.52 -10.08
N GLU A 3 18.00 -4.73 -11.23
CA GLU A 3 16.57 -4.43 -11.42
C GLU A 3 15.79 -5.19 -10.34
N ARG A 4 15.15 -4.46 -9.41
CA ARG A 4 14.16 -5.07 -8.52
C ARG A 4 13.05 -5.56 -9.43
N LYS A 5 12.93 -6.88 -9.60
CA LYS A 5 11.73 -7.49 -10.19
C LYS A 5 10.53 -6.99 -9.38
N VAL A 6 9.76 -6.07 -9.95
CA VAL A 6 8.51 -5.63 -9.36
C VAL A 6 7.51 -6.76 -9.62
N ASN A 7 7.43 -7.70 -8.69
CA ASN A 7 6.36 -8.69 -8.72
C ASN A 7 5.05 -7.92 -8.63
N LYS A 8 4.15 -8.16 -9.59
CA LYS A 8 2.80 -7.56 -9.54
C LYS A 8 2.05 -8.24 -8.39
N PRO A 9 1.47 -7.48 -7.45
CA PRO A 9 0.71 -8.07 -6.35
C PRO A 9 -0.52 -8.80 -6.91
N LYS A 10 -0.81 -9.99 -6.37
CA LYS A 10 -1.98 -10.80 -6.71
C LYS A 10 -2.71 -11.27 -5.45
N VAL A 11 -3.96 -11.68 -5.62
CA VAL A 11 -4.75 -12.28 -4.54
C VAL A 11 -3.99 -13.47 -3.94
N GLY A 12 -3.93 -13.52 -2.61
CA GLY A 12 -3.24 -14.55 -1.85
C GLY A 12 -1.80 -14.21 -1.47
N ASP A 13 -1.16 -13.21 -2.10
CA ASP A 13 0.18 -12.78 -1.70
C ASP A 13 0.21 -12.24 -0.27
N LEU A 14 1.35 -12.37 0.40
CA LEU A 14 1.63 -11.68 1.65
C LEU A 14 2.33 -10.35 1.36
N VAL A 15 1.79 -9.29 1.93
CA VAL A 15 2.40 -7.95 1.91
C VAL A 15 2.79 -7.53 3.31
N ARG A 16 3.95 -6.89 3.42
CA ARG A 16 4.47 -6.25 4.62
C ARG A 16 4.16 -4.77 4.56
N VAL A 17 3.47 -4.27 5.58
CA VAL A 17 3.08 -2.87 5.70
C VAL A 17 3.71 -2.27 6.96
N PRO A 18 4.65 -1.32 6.83
CA PRO A 18 5.14 -0.54 7.94
C PRO A 18 4.08 0.49 8.36
N ARG A 19 3.87 0.64 9.66
CA ARG A 19 3.01 1.68 10.22
C ARG A 19 3.85 2.72 10.93
N TYR A 20 3.62 3.97 10.57
CA TYR A 20 4.28 5.12 11.16
C TYR A 20 3.33 5.89 12.06
N MET A 21 3.85 6.41 13.17
CA MET A 21 3.15 7.34 14.04
C MET A 21 4.10 8.48 14.36
N PHE A 22 3.66 9.72 14.10
CA PHE A 22 4.51 10.92 14.24
C PHE A 22 5.87 10.80 13.54
N GLY A 23 5.87 10.22 12.32
CA GLY A 23 7.09 10.01 11.52
C GLY A 23 8.02 8.90 12.04
N ARG A 24 7.65 8.18 13.09
CA ARG A 24 8.43 7.06 13.64
C ARG A 24 7.78 5.73 13.26
N LEU A 25 8.60 4.77 12.82
CA LEU A 25 8.15 3.40 12.62
C LEU A 25 7.75 2.81 13.96
N ILE A 26 6.48 2.45 14.11
CA ILE A 26 5.95 1.87 15.36
C ILE A 26 5.74 0.36 15.24
N GLU A 27 5.38 -0.12 14.07
CA GLU A 27 5.15 -1.54 13.83
C GLU A 27 5.29 -1.89 12.36
N VAL A 28 5.50 -3.17 12.09
CA VAL A 28 5.48 -3.74 10.76
C VAL A 28 4.57 -4.96 10.84
N ARG A 29 3.56 -5.00 9.97
CA ARG A 29 2.56 -6.07 9.95
C ARG A 29 2.47 -6.71 8.59
N ASP A 30 2.21 -8.00 8.59
CA ASP A 30 2.05 -8.78 7.38
C ASP A 30 0.55 -9.06 7.17
N PHE A 31 0.06 -8.83 5.95
CA PHE A 31 -1.33 -9.03 5.59
C PHE A 31 -1.43 -9.87 4.33
N LYS A 32 -2.46 -10.73 4.27
CA LYS A 32 -2.78 -11.50 3.07
C LYS A 32 -3.64 -10.67 2.14
N LEU A 33 -3.28 -10.62 0.87
CA LEU A 33 -4.05 -9.92 -0.14
C LEU A 33 -5.33 -10.68 -0.47
N GLU A 34 -6.42 -9.93 -0.50
CA GLU A 34 -7.77 -10.38 -0.86
C GLU A 34 -8.35 -9.42 -1.91
N GLU A 35 -9.35 -9.91 -2.64
CA GLU A 35 -10.16 -9.07 -3.52
C GLU A 35 -11.48 -8.72 -2.82
N PHE A 36 -11.81 -7.44 -2.76
CA PHE A 36 -13.07 -6.95 -2.22
C PHE A 36 -13.58 -5.80 -3.08
N HIS A 37 -14.83 -5.89 -3.54
CA HIS A 37 -15.46 -4.92 -4.44
C HIS A 37 -14.57 -4.49 -5.62
N TYR A 38 -13.95 -5.46 -6.31
CA TYR A 38 -13.06 -5.24 -7.46
C TYR A 38 -11.76 -4.50 -7.15
N CYS A 39 -11.39 -4.38 -5.88
CA CYS A 39 -10.12 -3.81 -5.43
C CYS A 39 -9.22 -4.89 -4.80
N LEU A 40 -7.92 -4.81 -5.10
CA LEU A 40 -6.89 -5.62 -4.45
C LEU A 40 -6.38 -4.89 -3.19
N GLY A 41 -6.32 -5.58 -2.07
CA GLY A 41 -6.03 -4.99 -0.76
C GLY A 41 -6.08 -6.03 0.34
N PHE A 42 -6.31 -5.62 1.58
CA PHE A 42 -6.41 -6.52 2.72
C PHE A 42 -7.35 -5.98 3.80
N PHE A 43 -7.82 -6.87 4.66
CA PHE A 43 -8.46 -6.51 5.92
C PHE A 43 -7.42 -6.53 7.04
N GLN A 44 -7.44 -5.52 7.90
CA GLN A 44 -6.47 -5.42 9.00
C GLN A 44 -6.76 -6.39 10.15
N SER A 45 -7.99 -6.90 10.24
CA SER A 45 -8.43 -7.90 11.23
C SER A 45 -9.74 -8.57 10.78
N GLU A 46 -10.14 -9.66 11.43
CA GLU A 46 -11.46 -10.28 11.21
C GLU A 46 -12.63 -9.33 11.56
N ALA A 47 -12.46 -8.44 12.53
CA ALA A 47 -13.46 -7.43 12.84
C ALA A 47 -13.64 -6.44 11.67
N HIS A 48 -12.53 -6.02 11.04
CA HIS A 48 -12.57 -5.18 9.84
C HIS A 48 -13.18 -5.90 8.62
N LYS A 49 -13.09 -7.23 8.60
CA LYS A 49 -13.75 -8.03 7.57
C LYS A 49 -15.26 -8.07 7.78
N ALA A 50 -15.69 -8.18 9.04
CA ALA A 50 -17.10 -8.19 9.41
C ALA A 50 -17.79 -6.83 9.22
N ASP A 51 -17.08 -5.72 9.44
CA ASP A 51 -17.61 -4.37 9.25
C ASP A 51 -17.43 -3.82 7.80
N GLY A 52 -16.67 -4.52 6.95
CA GLY A 52 -16.38 -4.12 5.57
C GLY A 52 -15.28 -3.06 5.42
N SER A 53 -14.50 -2.79 6.48
CA SER A 53 -13.37 -1.87 6.49
C SER A 53 -12.15 -2.45 5.77
N PHE A 54 -12.14 -2.30 4.45
CA PHE A 54 -11.07 -2.78 3.58
C PHE A 54 -9.98 -1.73 3.33
N THR A 55 -8.71 -2.14 3.29
CA THR A 55 -7.59 -1.28 2.93
C THR A 55 -7.10 -1.63 1.51
N PRO A 56 -7.47 -0.84 0.47
CA PRO A 56 -7.02 -1.08 -0.90
C PRO A 56 -5.54 -0.70 -1.07
N LEU A 57 -4.81 -1.43 -1.93
CA LEU A 57 -3.37 -1.19 -2.14
C LEU A 57 -3.04 0.20 -2.70
N CYS A 58 -3.98 0.85 -3.39
CA CYS A 58 -3.77 2.19 -3.94
C CYS A 58 -3.65 3.28 -2.84
N GLU A 59 -4.13 3.01 -1.62
CA GLU A 59 -3.93 3.90 -0.46
C GLU A 59 -2.51 3.80 0.11
N LEU A 60 -1.79 2.73 -0.22
CA LEU A 60 -0.40 2.51 0.20
C LEU A 60 0.60 2.97 -0.87
N ILE A 61 0.25 4.05 -1.55
CA ILE A 61 1.10 4.70 -2.56
C ILE A 61 1.31 6.14 -2.14
N GLU A 62 2.57 6.51 -1.93
CA GLU A 62 2.96 7.84 -1.48
C GLU A 62 3.90 8.52 -2.47
N PRO A 63 4.00 9.86 -2.45
CA PRO A 63 5.05 10.57 -3.19
C PRO A 63 6.44 10.07 -2.81
N ALA A 64 7.31 9.89 -3.80
CA ALA A 64 8.71 9.62 -3.54
C ALA A 64 9.37 10.80 -2.81
N PRO A 65 10.47 10.60 -2.06
CA PRO A 65 11.21 11.70 -1.42
C PRO A 65 11.70 12.77 -2.41
N ASP A 66 11.91 12.39 -3.67
CA ASP A 66 12.34 13.24 -4.78
C ASP A 66 11.20 13.59 -5.75
N ALA A 67 9.95 13.43 -5.30
CA ALA A 67 8.76 13.80 -6.07
C ALA A 67 8.60 15.33 -6.14
N GLU A 68 8.22 15.82 -7.31
CA GLU A 68 7.95 17.23 -7.54
C GLU A 68 6.45 17.48 -7.67
N LEU A 69 5.98 18.60 -7.13
CA LEU A 69 4.63 19.08 -7.37
C LEU A 69 4.51 19.54 -8.82
N LYS A 70 3.66 18.88 -9.61
CA LYS A 70 3.41 19.26 -11.00
C LYS A 70 2.20 20.16 -11.14
N TYR A 71 1.16 19.91 -10.35
CA TYR A 71 -0.09 20.65 -10.43
C TYR A 71 -0.83 20.63 -9.10
N TRP A 72 -1.52 21.73 -8.79
CA TRP A 72 -2.41 21.83 -7.65
C TRP A 72 -3.84 22.05 -8.13
N SER A 73 -4.69 21.05 -7.95
CA SER A 73 -6.12 21.15 -8.24
C SER A 73 -6.92 21.46 -6.98
N HIS A 74 -8.21 21.74 -7.13
CA HIS A 74 -9.13 21.80 -5.98
C HIS A 74 -9.33 20.45 -5.27
N TYR A 75 -8.91 19.34 -5.88
CA TYR A 75 -8.93 17.98 -5.29
C TYR A 75 -7.60 17.58 -4.66
N GLY A 76 -6.61 18.49 -4.65
CA GLY A 76 -5.31 18.26 -4.03
C GLY A 76 -4.14 18.33 -5.02
N GLN A 77 -2.98 18.00 -4.47
CA GLN A 77 -1.69 18.03 -5.15
C GLN A 77 -1.49 16.81 -6.03
N TYR A 78 -1.00 17.05 -7.24
CA TYR A 78 -0.53 16.01 -8.14
C TYR A 78 1.00 16.06 -8.20
N THR A 79 1.62 14.98 -7.74
CA THR A 79 3.07 14.74 -7.82
C THR A 79 3.39 13.75 -8.93
N ASP A 80 4.59 13.83 -9.49
CA ASP A 80 5.03 12.98 -10.60
C ASP A 80 5.46 11.57 -10.16
N LYS A 81 6.34 11.47 -9.16
CA LYS A 81 6.92 10.22 -8.71
C LYS A 81 6.16 9.70 -7.51
N LYS A 82 5.79 8.43 -7.58
CA LYS A 82 5.14 7.71 -6.49
C LYS A 82 5.84 6.39 -6.22
N ILE A 83 5.85 5.99 -4.95
CA ILE A 83 6.39 4.73 -4.48
C ILE A 83 5.31 3.98 -3.73
N GLN A 84 5.35 2.64 -3.81
CA GLN A 84 4.59 1.79 -2.93
C GLN A 84 5.21 1.82 -1.53
N THR A 85 4.39 1.91 -0.49
CA THR A 85 4.84 1.89 0.91
C THR A 85 4.74 0.50 1.55
N TYR A 86 4.43 -0.52 0.76
CA TYR A 86 4.41 -1.93 1.15
C TYR A 86 5.44 -2.75 0.38
N GLU A 87 5.85 -3.86 0.97
CA GLU A 87 6.72 -4.86 0.36
C GLU A 87 5.95 -6.14 0.11
N ILE A 88 6.09 -6.75 -1.07
CA ILE A 88 5.51 -8.06 -1.36
C ILE A 88 6.51 -9.10 -0.87
N ILE A 89 6.16 -9.82 0.20
CA ILE A 89 7.01 -10.85 0.81
C ILE A 89 6.94 -12.14 -0.01
N SER A 90 5.81 -12.37 -0.69
CA SER A 90 5.42 -13.58 -1.40
C SER A 90 5.27 -14.81 -0.51
N SER A 91 4.20 -15.58 -0.72
CA SER A 91 4.15 -17.01 -0.39
C SER A 91 2.89 -17.63 -1.01
N HIS A 92 2.93 -17.88 -2.32
CA HIS A 92 2.36 -19.04 -3.04
C HIS A 92 2.40 -18.88 -4.57
#